data_AF-A0A956F520-F1
#
_entry.id   AF-A0A956F520-F1
#
_cell.length_a   1.000
_cell.length_b   1.000
_cell.length_c   1.000
_cell.angle_alpha   90.00
_cell.angle_beta   90.00
_cell.angle_gamma   90.00
#
_symmetry.space_group_name_H-M   'P 1'
#
loop_
_entity.id
_entity.type
_entity.pdbx_description
1 polymer ?
#
loop_
_entity_poly.entity_id
_entity_poly.type
_entity_poly.pdbx_seq_one_letter_code
_entity_poly.pdbx_strand_id
1 'polypeptide(L)'
;MDTLRGLADGDLRDREVRLDRLLDLFDAARFGQDEDARETLWGALGGDASGVGERATREATERLLQETIALEDGARRAADDAVASFCADAIMLLSTDLQPPGSAEDLSIRTLVYRTLAEQGHPRLADNARWRLYDHVRGTLVGALEAAPDHRMEVAVQALYAQRDSVEELLADTAPHARPPWPSPESLWAVVEQERRALSEAERWAAVVQRRQREDHELHETLRAVLPAPRSDEWPLATLPAGTARAESLAPVLWVHEGRLTVDAGRGHGRTVELDEDQIQALSQAVGNVLAADGRGTALLVADPMTPAPTLRTALRALSRAQAERIELAVREPRLDPEAGTVVMALPLFVTRSGGQRMGDRAWAEARVHVHLDGRGPRLAVDGKWLRERPEDATRLRAQVEAVARAFPRERGVALSLGPDVQLQQLVELLVAVQGGPERPFAAVGWFADGTHPPDDAEGGDAVLARRTPLAWGRVEAELAQPYPLKGQDQERLEGFAEHLGVCLPELDLPRAPPAIAITLRFEEGRLRSSEVSAGKRPPKVGLAATQACIEEEGYALRLREHREGLTITATLRPSSGRFTP
;
A
#
# COMPACT_ATOMS: atom_id res chain seq x y z
N MET A 1 -46.41 9.45 -22.95
CA MET A 1 -45.93 10.77 -22.50
C MET A 1 -47.03 11.62 -21.84
N ASP A 2 -48.27 11.61 -22.34
CA ASP A 2 -49.35 12.47 -21.79
C ASP A 2 -49.75 12.15 -20.34
N THR A 3 -49.66 10.88 -19.91
CA THR A 3 -50.11 10.47 -18.57
C THR A 3 -49.25 11.05 -17.44
N LEU A 4 -47.90 11.01 -17.54
CA LEU A 4 -47.04 11.56 -16.48
C LEU A 4 -47.18 13.08 -16.37
N ARG A 5 -47.27 13.79 -17.51
CA ARG A 5 -47.51 15.24 -17.50
C ARG A 5 -48.88 15.59 -16.90
N GLY A 6 -49.92 14.82 -17.22
CA GLY A 6 -51.25 15.00 -16.64
C GLY A 6 -51.29 14.83 -15.12
N LEU A 7 -50.46 13.95 -14.55
CA LEU A 7 -50.34 13.77 -13.10
C LEU A 7 -49.64 14.94 -12.38
N ALA A 8 -48.91 15.80 -13.10
CA ALA A 8 -48.22 16.95 -12.49
C ALA A 8 -49.20 18.00 -11.93
N ASP A 9 -50.37 18.12 -12.58
CA ASP A 9 -51.44 19.05 -12.22
C ASP A 9 -52.53 18.39 -11.35
N GLY A 10 -52.34 17.12 -10.97
CA GLY A 10 -53.28 16.34 -10.17
C GLY A 10 -53.24 16.65 -8.67
N ASP A 11 -53.94 15.84 -7.89
CA ASP A 11 -53.89 15.95 -6.42
C ASP A 11 -52.55 15.46 -5.83
N LEU A 12 -52.40 15.51 -4.51
CA LEU A 12 -51.15 15.09 -3.86
C LEU A 12 -50.78 13.63 -4.14
N ARG A 13 -51.76 12.74 -4.36
CA ARG A 13 -51.53 11.32 -4.64
C ARG A 13 -51.15 11.09 -6.09
N ASP A 14 -51.76 11.81 -7.02
CA ASP A 14 -51.35 11.79 -8.43
C ASP A 14 -49.89 12.23 -8.58
N ARG A 15 -49.51 13.30 -7.87
CA ARG A 15 -48.13 13.82 -7.88
C ARG A 15 -47.14 12.89 -7.17
N GLU A 16 -47.55 12.19 -6.12
CA GLU A 16 -46.77 11.13 -5.46
C GLU A 16 -46.45 9.99 -6.44
N VAL A 17 -47.47 9.48 -7.15
CA VAL A 17 -47.32 8.43 -8.17
C VAL A 17 -46.43 8.88 -9.32
N ARG A 18 -46.58 10.15 -9.74
CA ARG A 18 -45.70 10.73 -10.75
C ARG A 18 -44.24 10.71 -10.29
N LEU A 19 -43.96 11.21 -9.08
CA LEU A 19 -42.60 11.27 -8.56
C LEU A 19 -41.97 9.88 -8.43
N ASP A 20 -42.71 8.91 -7.90
CA ASP A 20 -42.30 7.50 -7.83
C ASP A 20 -41.88 6.97 -9.21
N ARG A 21 -42.71 7.22 -10.23
CA ARG A 21 -42.40 6.78 -11.60
C ARG A 21 -41.22 7.53 -12.23
N LEU A 22 -41.02 8.80 -11.89
CA LEU A 22 -39.87 9.58 -12.37
C LEU A 22 -38.55 9.06 -11.79
N LEU A 23 -38.54 8.66 -10.51
CA LEU A 23 -37.38 8.02 -9.88
C LEU A 23 -37.05 6.69 -10.55
N ASP A 24 -38.06 5.86 -10.85
CA ASP A 24 -37.87 4.63 -11.61
C ASP A 24 -37.27 4.88 -13.01
N LEU A 25 -37.78 5.88 -13.74
CA LEU A 25 -37.26 6.21 -15.06
C LEU A 25 -35.82 6.74 -15.00
N PHE A 26 -35.50 7.53 -13.98
CA PHE A 26 -34.14 8.01 -13.73
C PHE A 26 -33.17 6.85 -13.49
N ASP A 27 -33.56 5.87 -12.69
CA ASP A 27 -32.72 4.72 -12.38
C ASP A 27 -32.59 3.73 -13.54
N ALA A 28 -33.67 3.49 -14.29
CA ALA A 28 -33.63 2.70 -15.52
C ALA A 28 -32.72 3.37 -16.57
N ALA A 29 -32.76 4.69 -16.69
CA ALA A 29 -31.88 5.44 -17.60
C ALA A 29 -30.42 5.40 -17.13
N ARG A 30 -30.17 5.66 -15.84
CA ARG A 30 -28.83 5.75 -15.24
C ARG A 30 -28.16 4.38 -15.13
N PHE A 31 -28.84 3.42 -14.49
CA PHE A 31 -28.31 2.10 -14.20
C PHE A 31 -28.72 1.05 -15.21
N GLY A 32 -29.75 1.23 -16.04
CA GLY A 32 -30.09 0.27 -17.10
C GLY A 32 -29.53 0.64 -18.47
N GLN A 33 -28.98 1.85 -18.62
CA GLN A 33 -28.72 2.49 -19.92
C GLN A 33 -29.95 2.44 -20.85
N ASP A 34 -31.15 2.51 -20.27
CA ASP A 34 -32.41 2.40 -21.00
C ASP A 34 -32.73 3.72 -21.71
N GLU A 35 -32.64 3.70 -23.04
CA GLU A 35 -32.85 4.90 -23.87
C GLU A 35 -34.29 5.39 -23.82
N ASP A 36 -35.26 4.47 -23.84
CA ASP A 36 -36.69 4.79 -23.78
C ASP A 36 -37.04 5.42 -22.43
N ALA A 37 -36.46 4.90 -21.34
CA ALA A 37 -36.62 5.49 -20.01
C ALA A 37 -36.03 6.90 -19.94
N ARG A 38 -34.85 7.11 -20.53
CA ARG A 38 -34.19 8.41 -20.63
C ARG A 38 -35.03 9.43 -21.39
N GLU A 39 -35.54 9.05 -22.57
CA GLU A 39 -36.41 9.91 -23.37
C GLU A 39 -37.70 10.27 -22.62
N THR A 40 -38.32 9.28 -21.97
CA THR A 40 -39.55 9.48 -21.20
C THR A 40 -39.32 10.39 -19.99
N LEU A 41 -38.20 10.21 -19.28
CA LEU A 41 -37.80 11.05 -18.14
C LEU A 41 -37.65 12.51 -18.57
N TRP A 42 -36.85 12.79 -19.59
CA TRP A 42 -36.60 14.17 -20.05
C TRP A 42 -37.87 14.82 -20.61
N GLY A 43 -38.67 14.06 -21.35
CA GLY A 43 -39.99 14.50 -21.79
C GLY A 43 -40.91 14.88 -20.62
N ALA A 44 -40.85 14.15 -19.51
CA ALA A 44 -41.66 14.42 -18.32
C ALA A 44 -41.10 15.55 -17.43
N LEU A 45 -39.78 15.76 -17.40
CA LEU A 45 -39.10 16.85 -16.68
C LEU A 45 -39.05 18.17 -17.46
N GLY A 46 -39.56 18.20 -18.70
CA GLY A 46 -39.59 19.40 -19.54
C GLY A 46 -38.22 19.80 -20.10
N GLY A 47 -37.40 18.84 -20.52
CA GLY A 47 -36.10 19.06 -21.17
C GLY A 47 -35.88 18.13 -22.37
N ASP A 48 -34.76 18.31 -23.06
CA ASP A 48 -34.35 17.48 -24.20
C ASP A 48 -33.43 16.34 -23.75
N ALA A 49 -33.63 15.14 -24.29
CA ALA A 49 -32.89 13.91 -23.92
C ALA A 49 -31.42 13.86 -24.42
N SER A 50 -30.86 14.99 -24.86
CA SER A 50 -29.60 15.04 -25.63
C SER A 50 -28.32 14.84 -24.80
N GLY A 51 -28.42 14.76 -23.48
CA GLY A 51 -27.27 14.61 -22.57
C GLY A 51 -27.15 13.21 -21.95
N VAL A 52 -25.91 12.70 -21.87
CA VAL A 52 -25.50 11.57 -21.03
C VAL A 52 -24.33 11.97 -20.13
N GLY A 53 -24.10 11.24 -19.03
CA GLY A 53 -23.00 11.47 -18.11
C GLY A 53 -23.33 12.44 -16.96
N GLU A 54 -22.31 12.79 -16.18
CA GLU A 54 -22.44 13.47 -14.87
C GLU A 54 -23.32 14.73 -14.91
N ARG A 55 -23.17 15.58 -15.94
CA ARG A 55 -23.96 16.80 -16.07
C ARG A 55 -25.45 16.54 -16.26
N ALA A 56 -25.80 15.54 -17.08
CA ALA A 56 -27.19 15.16 -17.33
C ALA A 56 -27.81 14.52 -16.07
N THR A 57 -27.04 13.68 -15.37
CA THR A 57 -27.44 13.09 -14.08
C THR A 57 -27.74 14.18 -13.07
N ARG A 58 -26.81 15.15 -12.89
CA ARG A 58 -26.98 16.26 -11.95
C ARG A 58 -28.22 17.10 -12.26
N GLU A 59 -28.43 17.47 -13.53
CA GLU A 59 -29.58 18.27 -13.92
C GLU A 59 -30.91 17.53 -13.67
N ALA A 60 -30.98 16.23 -13.97
CA ALA A 60 -32.15 15.42 -13.66
C ALA A 60 -32.40 15.34 -12.14
N THR A 61 -31.35 15.10 -11.34
CA THR A 61 -31.43 15.09 -9.88
C THR A 61 -31.89 16.43 -9.31
N GLU A 62 -31.39 17.56 -9.80
CA GLU A 62 -31.80 18.91 -9.37
C GLU A 62 -33.29 19.15 -9.65
N ARG A 63 -33.80 18.74 -10.82
CA ARG A 63 -35.22 18.88 -11.19
C ARG A 63 -36.11 17.96 -10.35
N LEU A 64 -35.71 16.71 -10.14
CA LEU A 64 -36.43 15.77 -9.29
C LEU A 64 -36.49 16.26 -7.84
N LEU A 65 -35.39 16.83 -7.33
CA LEU A 65 -35.33 17.37 -5.97
C LEU A 65 -36.27 18.58 -5.82
N GLN A 66 -36.31 19.48 -6.79
CA GLN A 66 -37.27 20.60 -6.80
C GLN A 66 -38.72 20.12 -6.80
N GLU A 67 -39.05 19.12 -7.62
CA GLU A 67 -40.41 18.54 -7.66
C GLU A 67 -40.78 17.88 -6.32
N THR A 68 -39.82 17.19 -5.70
CA THR A 68 -40.01 16.52 -4.40
C THR A 68 -40.24 17.51 -3.27
N ILE A 69 -39.44 18.59 -3.17
CA ILE A 69 -39.60 19.65 -2.16
C ILE A 69 -40.97 20.32 -2.31
N ALA A 70 -41.38 20.64 -3.54
CA ALA A 70 -42.68 21.24 -3.80
C ALA A 70 -43.85 20.33 -3.41
N LEU A 71 -43.68 19.01 -3.54
CA LEU A 71 -44.67 18.02 -3.10
C LEU A 71 -44.70 17.90 -1.57
N GLU A 72 -43.53 17.87 -0.91
CA GLU A 72 -43.41 17.84 0.56
C GLU A 72 -44.11 19.03 1.22
N ASP A 73 -43.86 20.25 0.71
CA ASP A 73 -44.50 21.48 1.20
C ASP A 73 -46.03 21.43 1.03
N GLY A 74 -46.51 20.80 -0.04
CA GLY A 74 -47.94 20.54 -0.25
C GLY A 74 -48.51 19.57 0.78
N ALA A 75 -47.82 18.45 0.99
CA ALA A 75 -48.23 17.39 1.92
C ALA A 75 -48.25 17.89 3.38
N ARG A 76 -47.22 18.63 3.82
CA ARG A 76 -47.16 19.22 5.16
C ARG A 76 -48.30 20.22 5.40
N ARG A 77 -48.65 21.04 4.42
CA ARG A 77 -49.80 21.97 4.51
C ARG A 77 -51.14 21.23 4.58
N ALA A 78 -51.24 20.08 3.92
CA ALA A 78 -52.43 19.23 3.94
C ALA A 78 -52.47 18.27 5.15
N ALA A 79 -51.43 18.23 5.98
CA ALA A 79 -51.23 17.23 7.03
C ALA A 79 -51.35 15.78 6.54
N ASP A 80 -50.85 15.50 5.32
CA ASP A 80 -50.72 14.13 4.80
C ASP A 80 -49.35 13.55 5.15
N ASP A 81 -49.26 12.91 6.31
CA ASP A 81 -48.02 12.36 6.85
C ASP A 81 -47.41 11.25 5.96
N ALA A 82 -48.24 10.53 5.19
CA ALA A 82 -47.75 9.46 4.32
C ALA A 82 -47.00 10.02 3.10
N VAL A 83 -47.59 11.03 2.42
CA VAL A 83 -46.89 11.70 1.30
C VAL A 83 -45.67 12.48 1.81
N ALA A 84 -45.79 13.13 2.96
CA ALA A 84 -44.66 13.83 3.58
C ALA A 84 -43.50 12.88 3.91
N SER A 85 -43.79 11.67 4.43
CA SER A 85 -42.77 10.64 4.70
C SER A 85 -42.08 10.16 3.43
N PHE A 86 -42.83 9.89 2.36
CA PHE A 86 -42.25 9.51 1.07
C PHE A 86 -41.34 10.61 0.50
N CYS A 87 -41.79 11.87 0.53
CA CYS A 87 -40.98 12.99 0.04
C CYS A 87 -39.72 13.21 0.87
N ALA A 88 -39.77 13.06 2.20
CA ALA A 88 -38.60 13.20 3.06
C ALA A 88 -37.50 12.20 2.69
N ASP A 89 -37.88 10.93 2.48
CA ASP A 89 -36.96 9.89 2.04
C ASP A 89 -36.42 10.13 0.61
N ALA A 90 -37.27 10.61 -0.30
CA ALA A 90 -36.86 10.96 -1.66
C ALA A 90 -35.88 12.16 -1.68
N ILE A 91 -36.10 13.17 -0.83
CA ILE A 91 -35.18 14.31 -0.65
C ILE A 91 -33.84 13.82 -0.15
N MET A 92 -33.84 12.92 0.85
CA MET A 92 -32.62 12.34 1.39
C MET A 92 -31.86 11.57 0.31
N LEU A 93 -32.54 10.72 -0.48
CA LEU A 93 -31.95 9.99 -1.60
C LEU A 93 -31.33 10.94 -2.65
N LEU A 94 -32.10 11.91 -3.14
CA LEU A 94 -31.69 12.81 -4.22
C LEU A 94 -30.59 13.79 -3.80
N SER A 95 -30.64 14.26 -2.55
CA SER A 95 -29.62 15.13 -1.99
C SER A 95 -28.28 14.40 -1.84
N THR A 96 -28.33 13.11 -1.50
CA THR A 96 -27.17 12.21 -1.47
C THR A 96 -26.59 11.97 -2.88
N ASP A 97 -27.39 12.01 -3.93
CA ASP A 97 -26.97 11.85 -5.34
C ASP A 97 -26.40 13.14 -5.98
N LEU A 98 -26.57 14.32 -5.36
CA LEU A 98 -26.40 15.61 -6.04
C LEU A 98 -24.96 15.95 -6.46
N GLN A 99 -23.97 15.47 -5.71
CA GLN A 99 -22.54 15.70 -5.97
C GLN A 99 -21.79 14.38 -5.93
N PRO A 100 -20.67 14.19 -6.63
CA PRO A 100 -19.79 13.05 -6.40
C PRO A 100 -19.22 13.06 -4.96
N PRO A 101 -18.82 11.90 -4.41
CA PRO A 101 -18.22 11.83 -3.08
C PRO A 101 -16.88 12.57 -3.03
N GLY A 102 -16.68 13.43 -2.03
CA GLY A 102 -15.45 14.23 -1.86
C GLY A 102 -14.34 13.53 -1.06
N SER A 103 -14.67 12.46 -0.32
CA SER A 103 -13.74 11.70 0.51
C SER A 103 -14.29 10.28 0.78
N ALA A 104 -13.46 9.40 1.37
CA ALA A 104 -13.90 8.08 1.82
C ALA A 104 -14.96 8.16 2.95
N GLU A 105 -14.85 9.17 3.82
CA GLU A 105 -15.84 9.43 4.87
C GLU A 105 -17.20 9.82 4.26
N ASP A 106 -17.21 10.72 3.27
CA ASP A 106 -18.42 11.09 2.54
C ASP A 106 -19.04 9.87 1.84
N LEU A 107 -18.22 9.02 1.22
CA LEU A 107 -18.66 7.76 0.62
C LEU A 107 -19.36 6.85 1.64
N SER A 108 -18.76 6.66 2.82
CA SER A 108 -19.32 5.82 3.90
C SER A 108 -20.69 6.34 4.39
N ILE A 109 -20.84 7.65 4.54
CA ILE A 109 -22.08 8.31 4.97
C ILE A 109 -23.18 8.09 3.92
N ARG A 110 -22.86 8.26 2.64
CA ARG A 110 -23.81 8.07 1.54
C ARG A 110 -24.31 6.64 1.46
N THR A 111 -23.42 5.66 1.57
CA THR A 111 -23.81 4.24 1.58
C THR A 111 -24.66 3.89 2.80
N LEU A 112 -24.42 4.52 3.96
CA LEU A 112 -25.27 4.36 5.14
C LEU A 112 -26.68 4.93 4.90
N VAL A 113 -26.81 6.07 4.24
CA VAL A 113 -28.11 6.64 3.83
C VAL A 113 -28.85 5.65 2.92
N TYR A 114 -28.19 5.10 1.90
CA TYR A 114 -28.82 4.15 0.98
C TYR A 114 -29.25 2.86 1.67
N ARG A 115 -28.43 2.29 2.57
CA ARG A 115 -28.81 1.14 3.40
C ARG A 115 -30.03 1.44 4.25
N THR A 116 -30.03 2.58 4.94
CA THR A 116 -31.15 2.99 5.80
C THR A 116 -32.44 3.11 5.01
N LEU A 117 -32.39 3.71 3.81
CA LEU A 117 -33.55 3.82 2.92
C LEU A 117 -34.00 2.47 2.36
N ALA A 118 -33.08 1.57 2.03
CA ALA A 118 -33.40 0.23 1.50
C ALA A 118 -34.03 -0.70 2.55
N GLU A 119 -33.73 -0.51 3.84
CA GLU A 119 -34.19 -1.36 4.94
C GLU A 119 -35.39 -0.77 5.70
N GLN A 120 -35.39 0.55 5.92
CA GLN A 120 -36.31 1.23 6.84
C GLN A 120 -37.08 2.39 6.17
N GLY A 121 -36.68 2.78 4.96
CA GLY A 121 -37.32 3.85 4.22
C GLY A 121 -38.67 3.46 3.63
N HIS A 122 -39.30 4.42 2.96
CA HIS A 122 -40.59 4.22 2.31
C HIS A 122 -40.52 3.07 1.28
N PRO A 123 -41.46 2.10 1.28
CA PRO A 123 -41.38 0.91 0.42
C PRO A 123 -41.22 1.18 -1.08
N ARG A 124 -41.76 2.31 -1.56
CA ARG A 124 -41.62 2.71 -2.97
C ARG A 124 -40.18 3.07 -3.36
N LEU A 125 -39.40 3.62 -2.42
CA LEU A 125 -38.02 4.06 -2.63
C LEU A 125 -36.97 3.01 -2.31
N ALA A 126 -37.36 1.93 -1.61
CA ALA A 126 -36.43 0.91 -1.16
C ALA A 126 -35.60 0.34 -2.32
N ASP A 127 -36.23 0.03 -3.47
CA ASP A 127 -35.48 -0.50 -4.62
C ASP A 127 -34.60 0.55 -5.30
N ASN A 128 -35.02 1.83 -5.32
CA ASN A 128 -34.18 2.91 -5.85
C ASN A 128 -32.91 3.05 -5.00
N ALA A 129 -33.03 2.94 -3.67
CA ALA A 129 -31.88 2.91 -2.77
C ALA A 129 -30.99 1.66 -3.01
N ARG A 130 -31.59 0.48 -3.22
CA ARG A 130 -30.86 -0.75 -3.60
C ARG A 130 -30.12 -0.62 -4.91
N TRP A 131 -30.64 0.11 -5.90
CA TRP A 131 -29.91 0.42 -7.12
C TRP A 131 -28.64 1.23 -6.86
N ARG A 132 -28.64 2.19 -5.91
CA ARG A 132 -27.41 2.91 -5.53
C ARG A 132 -26.42 2.00 -4.84
N LEU A 133 -26.88 1.08 -3.98
CA LEU A 133 -26.02 0.09 -3.33
C LEU A 133 -25.38 -0.85 -4.36
N TYR A 134 -26.19 -1.40 -5.28
CA TYR A 134 -25.71 -2.24 -6.37
C TYR A 134 -24.69 -1.50 -7.26
N ASP A 135 -24.98 -0.25 -7.66
CA ASP A 135 -24.08 0.57 -8.47
C ASP A 135 -22.78 0.94 -7.73
N HIS A 136 -22.87 1.26 -6.44
CA HIS A 136 -21.71 1.52 -5.58
C HIS A 136 -20.76 0.32 -5.55
N VAL A 137 -21.30 -0.86 -5.24
CA VAL A 137 -20.50 -2.10 -5.12
C VAL A 137 -19.88 -2.43 -6.47
N ARG A 138 -20.69 -2.45 -7.55
CA ARG A 138 -20.22 -2.75 -8.90
C ARG A 138 -19.17 -1.72 -9.38
N GLY A 139 -19.44 -0.43 -9.22
CA GLY A 139 -18.56 0.65 -9.61
C GLY A 139 -17.23 0.62 -8.86
N THR A 140 -17.27 0.32 -7.56
CA THR A 140 -16.05 0.11 -6.76
C THR A 140 -15.21 -1.05 -7.29
N LEU A 141 -15.84 -2.18 -7.64
CA LEU A 141 -15.13 -3.34 -8.18
C LEU A 141 -14.57 -3.08 -9.58
N VAL A 142 -15.25 -2.29 -10.41
CA VAL A 142 -14.68 -1.80 -11.69
C VAL A 142 -13.49 -0.90 -11.43
N GLY A 143 -13.59 0.07 -10.51
CA GLY A 143 -12.49 0.94 -10.12
C GLY A 143 -11.29 0.17 -9.57
N ALA A 144 -11.51 -0.95 -8.87
CA ALA A 144 -10.45 -1.84 -8.42
C ALA A 144 -9.69 -2.51 -9.58
N LEU A 145 -10.34 -2.78 -10.71
CA LEU A 145 -9.65 -3.32 -11.89
C LEU A 145 -8.80 -2.26 -12.61
N GLU A 146 -9.24 -0.99 -12.56
CA GLU A 146 -8.53 0.16 -13.13
C GLU A 146 -7.35 0.62 -12.25
N ALA A 147 -7.40 0.32 -10.95
CA ALA A 147 -6.33 0.63 -10.01
C ALA A 147 -5.04 -0.15 -10.31
N ALA A 148 -3.90 0.43 -9.90
CA ALA A 148 -2.62 -0.26 -9.95
C ALA A 148 -2.68 -1.57 -9.14
N PRO A 149 -1.98 -2.64 -9.56
CA PRO A 149 -2.05 -3.97 -8.96
C PRO A 149 -1.95 -4.00 -7.42
N ASP A 150 -1.10 -3.17 -6.82
CA ASP A 150 -0.92 -3.10 -5.37
C ASP A 150 -2.10 -2.44 -4.62
N HIS A 151 -2.89 -1.61 -5.29
CA HIS A 151 -4.01 -0.86 -4.69
C HIS A 151 -5.38 -1.48 -4.97
N ARG A 152 -5.46 -2.49 -5.85
CA ARG A 152 -6.75 -3.07 -6.26
C ARG A 152 -7.59 -3.52 -5.08
N MET A 153 -6.96 -4.13 -4.08
CA MET A 153 -7.67 -4.64 -2.93
C MET A 153 -8.12 -3.55 -1.96
N GLU A 154 -7.32 -2.51 -1.77
CA GLU A 154 -7.70 -1.33 -0.98
C GLU A 154 -8.92 -0.61 -1.58
N VAL A 155 -9.03 -0.59 -2.92
CA VAL A 155 -10.21 -0.09 -3.62
C VAL A 155 -11.38 -1.07 -3.51
N ALA A 156 -11.15 -2.37 -3.78
CA ALA A 156 -12.21 -3.37 -3.81
C ALA A 156 -12.96 -3.50 -2.48
N VAL A 157 -12.26 -3.40 -1.34
CA VAL A 157 -12.92 -3.50 -0.02
C VAL A 157 -13.89 -2.37 0.28
N GLN A 158 -13.80 -1.23 -0.40
CA GLN A 158 -14.77 -0.14 -0.24
C GLN A 158 -16.19 -0.57 -0.66
N ALA A 159 -16.32 -1.67 -1.42
CA ALA A 159 -17.59 -2.28 -1.77
C ALA A 159 -18.34 -2.78 -0.53
N LEU A 160 -17.62 -3.13 0.55
CA LEU A 160 -18.20 -3.60 1.81
C LEU A 160 -18.98 -2.51 2.56
N TYR A 161 -18.84 -1.23 2.23
CA TYR A 161 -19.66 -0.17 2.79
C TYR A 161 -21.17 -0.36 2.53
N ALA A 162 -21.53 -1.12 1.49
CA ALA A 162 -22.92 -1.51 1.24
C ALA A 162 -23.51 -2.43 2.34
N GLN A 163 -22.68 -3.01 3.21
CA GLN A 163 -23.11 -3.90 4.30
C GLN A 163 -22.55 -3.49 5.67
N ARG A 164 -21.56 -2.60 5.71
CA ARG A 164 -20.81 -2.25 6.92
C ARG A 164 -20.64 -0.74 7.03
N ASP A 165 -20.53 -0.25 8.26
CA ASP A 165 -20.35 1.18 8.52
C ASP A 165 -18.89 1.62 8.33
N SER A 166 -17.94 0.70 8.46
CA SER A 166 -16.51 0.98 8.33
C SER A 166 -15.75 -0.20 7.73
N VAL A 167 -14.70 0.13 6.98
CA VAL A 167 -13.66 -0.79 6.51
C VAL A 167 -12.27 -0.40 7.03
N GLU A 168 -12.20 0.55 7.97
CA GLU A 168 -10.94 1.03 8.53
C GLU A 168 -10.10 -0.11 9.12
N GLU A 169 -10.74 -1.13 9.70
CA GLU A 169 -10.02 -2.32 10.21
C GLU A 169 -9.17 -2.98 9.12
N LEU A 170 -9.63 -3.01 7.86
CA LEU A 170 -8.93 -3.59 6.71
C LEU A 170 -7.86 -2.66 6.13
N LEU A 171 -8.07 -1.34 6.25
CA LEU A 171 -7.22 -0.32 5.64
C LEU A 171 -6.21 0.33 6.59
N ALA A 172 -6.34 0.09 7.90
CA ALA A 172 -5.50 0.71 8.90
C ALA A 172 -4.02 0.44 8.62
N ASP A 173 -3.18 1.47 8.79
CA ASP A 173 -1.73 1.34 8.70
C ASP A 173 -1.15 0.68 9.96
N THR A 174 -1.64 -0.53 10.24
CA THR A 174 -1.15 -1.40 11.30
C THR A 174 -0.25 -2.47 10.69
N ALA A 175 0.56 -3.08 11.54
CA ALA A 175 1.41 -4.18 11.13
C ALA A 175 0.54 -5.27 10.45
N PRO A 176 1.03 -5.95 9.40
CA PRO A 176 0.23 -6.92 8.62
C PRO A 176 -0.49 -7.99 9.47
N HIS A 177 0.06 -8.35 10.62
CA HIS A 177 -0.52 -9.31 11.57
C HIS A 177 -1.70 -8.77 12.40
N ALA A 178 -1.93 -7.45 12.40
CA ALA A 178 -3.02 -6.80 13.13
C ALA A 178 -4.23 -6.48 12.24
N ARG A 179 -4.11 -6.68 10.92
CA ARG A 179 -5.20 -6.45 9.95
C ARG A 179 -6.08 -7.69 9.81
N PRO A 180 -7.41 -7.58 9.57
CA PRO A 180 -8.31 -8.68 9.18
C PRO A 180 -8.01 -9.22 7.77
N PRO A 181 -8.34 -10.51 7.48
CA PRO A 181 -8.03 -11.16 6.21
C PRO A 181 -8.77 -10.42 5.11
N TRP A 182 -8.08 -10.20 4.00
CA TRP A 182 -8.73 -9.64 2.83
C TRP A 182 -9.91 -10.54 2.43
N PRO A 183 -11.07 -9.95 2.10
CA PRO A 183 -12.20 -10.72 1.62
C PRO A 183 -11.83 -11.37 0.27
N SER A 184 -12.32 -12.59 0.05
CA SER A 184 -12.15 -13.27 -1.23
C SER A 184 -12.88 -12.51 -2.36
N PRO A 185 -12.47 -12.72 -3.63
CA PRO A 185 -13.24 -12.23 -4.77
C PRO A 185 -14.71 -12.68 -4.70
N GLU A 186 -14.97 -13.91 -4.24
CA GLU A 186 -16.32 -14.46 -4.06
C GLU A 186 -17.08 -13.74 -2.93
N SER A 187 -16.43 -13.41 -1.82
CA SER A 187 -17.04 -12.66 -0.71
C SER A 187 -17.37 -11.22 -1.11
N LEU A 188 -16.50 -10.58 -1.89
CA LEU A 188 -16.76 -9.26 -2.47
C LEU A 188 -17.90 -9.32 -3.48
N TRP A 189 -17.92 -10.34 -4.34
CA TRP A 189 -18.99 -10.54 -5.33
C TRP A 189 -20.34 -10.88 -4.69
N ALA A 190 -20.35 -11.57 -3.55
CA ALA A 190 -21.58 -11.88 -2.81
C ALA A 190 -22.35 -10.60 -2.41
N VAL A 191 -21.65 -9.48 -2.22
CA VAL A 191 -22.28 -8.17 -1.96
C VAL A 191 -23.07 -7.69 -3.18
N VAL A 192 -22.52 -7.83 -4.39
CA VAL A 192 -23.23 -7.52 -5.66
C VAL A 192 -24.44 -8.43 -5.80
N GLU A 193 -24.25 -9.73 -5.56
CA GLU A 193 -25.28 -10.74 -5.74
C GLU A 193 -26.46 -10.55 -4.78
N GLN A 194 -26.21 -10.09 -3.55
CA GLN A 194 -27.26 -9.77 -2.59
C GLN A 194 -28.19 -8.67 -3.11
N GLU A 195 -27.64 -7.53 -3.54
CA GLU A 195 -28.46 -6.43 -4.05
C GLU A 195 -29.12 -6.79 -5.39
N ARG A 196 -28.40 -7.50 -6.26
CA ARG A 196 -28.93 -8.01 -7.53
C ARG A 196 -30.14 -8.93 -7.32
N ARG A 197 -30.09 -9.82 -6.32
CA ARG A 197 -31.19 -10.75 -6.00
C ARG A 197 -32.42 -9.98 -5.54
N ALA A 198 -32.26 -9.06 -4.59
CA ALA A 198 -33.35 -8.23 -4.10
C ALA A 198 -34.04 -7.45 -5.24
N LEU A 199 -33.24 -6.85 -6.14
CA LEU A 199 -33.76 -6.15 -7.32
C LEU A 199 -34.44 -7.10 -8.33
N SER A 200 -33.98 -8.34 -8.46
CA SER A 200 -34.58 -9.31 -9.39
C SER A 200 -35.94 -9.86 -8.92
N GLU A 201 -36.20 -9.84 -7.61
CA GLU A 201 -37.49 -10.23 -7.02
C GLU A 201 -38.56 -9.15 -7.23
N ALA A 202 -38.15 -7.89 -7.44
CA ALA A 202 -39.04 -6.81 -7.82
C ALA A 202 -39.40 -6.89 -9.31
N GLU A 203 -40.67 -7.18 -9.63
CA GLU A 203 -41.17 -7.31 -11.00
C GLU A 203 -40.81 -6.10 -11.88
N ARG A 204 -40.82 -4.89 -11.29
CA ARG A 204 -40.45 -3.64 -11.97
C ARG A 204 -38.99 -3.60 -12.47
N TRP A 205 -38.07 -4.35 -11.84
CA TRP A 205 -36.63 -4.27 -12.10
C TRP A 205 -36.03 -5.52 -12.74
N ALA A 206 -36.76 -6.64 -12.75
CA ALA A 206 -36.28 -7.92 -13.28
C ALA A 206 -35.67 -7.82 -14.69
N ALA A 207 -36.30 -7.07 -15.60
CA ALA A 207 -35.79 -6.89 -16.97
C ALA A 207 -34.48 -6.06 -17.02
N VAL A 208 -34.34 -5.05 -16.15
CA VAL A 208 -33.13 -4.23 -16.07
C VAL A 208 -31.97 -5.07 -15.53
N VAL A 209 -32.20 -5.85 -14.47
CA VAL A 209 -31.21 -6.78 -13.91
C VAL A 209 -30.80 -7.84 -14.93
N GLN A 210 -31.74 -8.39 -15.69
CA GLN A 210 -31.45 -9.39 -16.72
C GLN A 210 -30.53 -8.86 -17.82
N ARG A 211 -30.72 -7.60 -18.26
CA ARG A 211 -29.85 -6.97 -19.27
C ARG A 211 -28.39 -6.86 -18.80
N ARG A 212 -28.15 -6.70 -17.50
CA ARG A 212 -26.80 -6.60 -16.90
C ARG A 212 -26.09 -7.93 -16.70
N GLN A 213 -26.80 -9.05 -16.75
CA GLN A 213 -26.25 -10.37 -16.37
C GLN A 213 -24.95 -10.74 -17.10
N ARG A 214 -24.83 -10.38 -18.39
CA ARG A 214 -23.61 -10.65 -19.17
C ARG A 214 -22.42 -9.84 -18.68
N GLU A 215 -22.59 -8.52 -18.52
CA GLU A 215 -21.54 -7.62 -18.04
C GLU A 215 -21.10 -7.99 -16.61
N ASP A 216 -22.05 -8.36 -15.76
CA ASP A 216 -21.78 -8.78 -14.39
C ASP A 216 -21.02 -10.11 -14.38
N HIS A 217 -21.35 -11.05 -15.26
CA HIS A 217 -20.60 -12.30 -15.39
C HIS A 217 -19.15 -12.05 -15.85
N GLU A 218 -18.96 -11.20 -16.86
CA GLU A 218 -17.63 -10.80 -17.35
C GLU A 218 -16.80 -10.09 -16.27
N LEU A 219 -17.43 -9.19 -15.50
CA LEU A 219 -16.81 -8.52 -14.37
C LEU A 219 -16.41 -9.51 -13.28
N HIS A 220 -17.31 -10.43 -12.91
CA HIS A 220 -17.03 -11.45 -11.90
C HIS A 220 -15.85 -12.34 -12.27
N GLU A 221 -15.81 -12.85 -13.50
CA GLU A 221 -14.70 -13.68 -13.97
C GLU A 221 -13.38 -12.90 -14.02
N THR A 222 -13.43 -11.60 -14.37
CA THR A 222 -12.24 -10.73 -14.36
C THR A 222 -11.74 -10.47 -12.94
N LEU A 223 -12.63 -10.17 -12.00
CA LEU A 223 -12.28 -10.01 -10.58
C LEU A 223 -11.70 -11.30 -10.01
N ARG A 224 -12.36 -12.43 -10.30
CA ARG A 224 -11.87 -13.76 -9.97
C ARG A 224 -10.58 -14.11 -10.68
N ALA A 225 -10.14 -13.41 -11.71
CA ALA A 225 -8.85 -13.64 -12.35
C ALA A 225 -7.74 -12.78 -11.72
N VAL A 226 -8.05 -11.52 -11.41
CA VAL A 226 -7.09 -10.45 -11.10
C VAL A 226 -6.95 -10.19 -9.61
N LEU A 227 -8.02 -10.30 -8.83
CA LEU A 227 -7.96 -10.09 -7.39
C LEU A 227 -7.34 -11.32 -6.72
N PRO A 228 -6.48 -11.10 -5.72
CA PRO A 228 -5.88 -12.19 -4.98
C PRO A 228 -6.95 -12.96 -4.21
N ALA A 229 -6.84 -14.28 -4.23
CA ALA A 229 -7.73 -15.15 -3.48
C ALA A 229 -7.16 -15.42 -2.07
N PRO A 230 -8.03 -15.72 -1.08
CA PRO A 230 -7.57 -16.19 0.22
C PRO A 230 -6.78 -17.47 0.04
N ARG A 231 -5.81 -17.70 0.92
CA ARG A 231 -4.98 -18.90 0.84
C ARG A 231 -5.80 -20.14 1.15
N SER A 232 -5.43 -21.25 0.54
CA SER A 232 -6.02 -22.56 0.85
C SER A 232 -5.49 -23.05 2.20
N ASP A 233 -6.40 -23.55 3.04
CA ASP A 233 -6.09 -24.18 4.33
C ASP A 233 -5.25 -25.47 4.17
N GLU A 234 -5.16 -26.03 2.97
CA GLU A 234 -4.38 -27.24 2.67
C GLU A 234 -2.87 -26.99 2.55
N TRP A 235 -2.46 -25.71 2.51
CA TRP A 235 -1.05 -25.35 2.45
C TRP A 235 -0.35 -25.75 3.75
N PRO A 236 0.93 -26.17 3.72
CA PRO A 236 1.68 -26.47 4.94
C PRO A 236 1.85 -25.25 5.87
N LEU A 237 1.49 -24.05 5.40
CA LEU A 237 1.25 -22.88 6.25
C LEU A 237 0.30 -23.18 7.42
N ALA A 238 -0.70 -24.05 7.22
CA ALA A 238 -1.62 -24.52 8.26
C ALA A 238 -1.01 -25.57 9.22
N THR A 239 0.08 -26.23 8.81
CA THR A 239 0.85 -27.17 9.66
C THR A 239 1.98 -26.50 10.43
N LEU A 240 2.39 -25.30 10.00
CA LEU A 240 3.07 -24.35 10.88
C LEU A 240 2.04 -23.92 11.94
N PRO A 241 2.41 -23.83 13.23
CA PRO A 241 1.42 -23.47 14.24
C PRO A 241 0.78 -22.10 13.90
N ALA A 242 -0.45 -21.85 14.35
CA ALA A 242 -1.25 -20.69 13.95
C ALA A 242 -0.89 -19.39 14.72
N GLY A 243 -0.88 -18.25 14.02
CA GLY A 243 -0.68 -16.92 14.59
C GLY A 243 -0.88 -15.83 13.54
N THR A 244 -2.03 -15.18 13.69
CA THR A 244 -2.47 -13.92 13.06
C THR A 244 -2.14 -13.73 11.56
N ALA A 245 -2.43 -14.77 10.79
CA ALA A 245 -2.68 -14.68 9.35
C ALA A 245 -4.01 -13.97 9.10
N ARG A 246 -3.98 -12.65 9.11
CA ARG A 246 -5.08 -11.85 8.56
C ARG A 246 -4.58 -10.70 7.65
N ALA A 247 -3.29 -10.55 7.42
CA ALA A 247 -2.83 -10.17 6.08
C ALA A 247 -1.65 -11.07 5.69
N GLU A 248 -1.98 -12.32 5.37
CA GLU A 248 -1.06 -13.15 4.62
C GLU A 248 -0.74 -12.43 3.31
N SER A 249 0.53 -12.44 2.92
CA SER A 249 0.93 -11.93 1.62
C SER A 249 -0.01 -12.45 0.55
N LEU A 250 -0.65 -11.54 -0.18
CA LEU A 250 -1.57 -11.91 -1.24
C LEU A 250 -0.82 -12.43 -2.48
N ALA A 251 0.52 -12.46 -2.45
CA ALA A 251 1.34 -12.88 -3.56
C ALA A 251 1.08 -14.35 -3.93
N PRO A 252 1.17 -14.69 -5.22
CA PRO A 252 1.21 -16.07 -5.66
C PRO A 252 2.25 -16.88 -4.89
N VAL A 253 1.89 -18.12 -4.56
CA VAL A 253 2.67 -18.93 -3.67
C VAL A 253 3.46 -19.98 -4.45
N LEU A 254 4.73 -20.08 -4.10
CA LEU A 254 5.71 -20.99 -4.65
C LEU A 254 6.14 -21.93 -3.53
N TRP A 255 5.63 -23.16 -3.56
CA TRP A 255 5.94 -24.16 -2.55
C TRP A 255 7.01 -25.12 -3.05
N VAL A 256 8.15 -25.12 -2.36
CA VAL A 256 9.22 -26.09 -2.55
C VAL A 256 9.04 -27.24 -1.57
N HIS A 257 8.85 -28.46 -2.07
CA HIS A 257 8.76 -29.68 -1.29
C HIS A 257 9.27 -30.88 -2.10
N GLU A 258 9.99 -31.80 -1.46
CA GLU A 258 10.41 -33.07 -2.07
C GLU A 258 11.08 -32.94 -3.46
N GLY A 259 11.86 -31.88 -3.70
CA GLY A 259 12.48 -31.63 -5.00
C GLY A 259 11.51 -31.20 -6.11
N ARG A 260 10.34 -30.69 -5.73
CA ARG A 260 9.29 -30.17 -6.61
C ARG A 260 8.93 -28.74 -6.22
N LEU A 261 8.46 -27.99 -7.20
CA LEU A 261 7.90 -26.66 -7.04
C LEU A 261 6.43 -26.69 -7.41
N THR A 262 5.56 -26.33 -6.47
CA THR A 262 4.14 -26.09 -6.74
C THR A 262 3.93 -24.59 -6.86
N VAL A 263 3.47 -24.15 -8.04
CA VAL A 263 3.16 -22.76 -8.35
C VAL A 263 1.65 -22.58 -8.27
N ASP A 264 1.17 -21.78 -7.33
CA ASP A 264 -0.26 -21.52 -7.14
C ASP A 264 -0.53 -20.01 -7.12
N ALA A 265 -1.54 -19.58 -7.88
CA ALA A 265 -2.03 -18.21 -7.85
C ALA A 265 -2.96 -17.91 -6.66
N GLY A 266 -3.11 -18.85 -5.72
CA GLY A 266 -3.99 -18.78 -4.55
C GLY A 266 -5.37 -19.41 -4.75
N ARG A 267 -5.56 -20.30 -5.73
CA ARG A 267 -6.89 -20.83 -6.13
C ARG A 267 -7.02 -22.35 -6.12
N GLY A 268 -6.17 -23.03 -5.35
CA GLY A 268 -6.34 -24.45 -5.00
C GLY A 268 -6.02 -25.46 -6.12
N HIS A 269 -5.39 -25.03 -7.21
CA HIS A 269 -4.99 -25.90 -8.32
C HIS A 269 -3.57 -25.57 -8.77
N GLY A 270 -2.64 -25.57 -7.81
CA GLY A 270 -1.24 -25.30 -8.07
C GLY A 270 -0.66 -26.25 -9.13
N ARG A 271 0.12 -25.71 -10.05
CA ARG A 271 0.87 -26.52 -11.01
C ARG A 271 2.15 -26.99 -10.35
N THR A 272 2.29 -28.31 -10.18
CA THR A 272 3.53 -28.92 -9.68
C THR A 272 4.47 -29.24 -10.84
N VAL A 273 5.73 -28.86 -10.68
CA VAL A 273 6.83 -29.10 -11.65
C VAL A 273 8.04 -29.62 -10.86
N GLU A 274 8.85 -30.49 -11.46
CA GLU A 274 10.08 -30.97 -10.83
C GLU A 274 11.14 -29.85 -10.79
N LEU A 275 11.85 -29.73 -9.67
CA LEU A 275 12.97 -28.79 -9.51
C LEU A 275 14.25 -29.41 -10.06
N ASP A 276 14.34 -29.39 -11.38
CA ASP A 276 15.51 -29.83 -12.13
C ASP A 276 16.13 -28.64 -12.88
N GLU A 277 17.46 -28.57 -12.89
CA GLU A 277 18.23 -27.53 -13.59
C GLU A 277 17.96 -27.60 -15.11
N ASP A 278 17.71 -28.80 -15.65
CA ASP A 278 17.33 -29.00 -17.05
C ASP A 278 15.91 -28.49 -17.36
N GLN A 279 15.04 -28.39 -16.35
CA GLN A 279 13.65 -27.91 -16.47
C GLN A 279 13.47 -26.44 -16.08
N ILE A 280 14.55 -25.73 -15.76
CA ILE A 280 14.49 -24.35 -15.25
C ILE A 280 13.73 -23.39 -16.19
N GLN A 281 13.76 -23.62 -17.51
CA GLN A 281 13.01 -22.80 -18.47
C GLN A 281 11.50 -22.98 -18.31
N ALA A 282 11.03 -24.23 -18.14
CA ALA A 282 9.63 -24.52 -17.94
C ALA A 282 9.14 -24.01 -16.58
N LEU A 283 9.98 -24.13 -15.54
CA LEU A 283 9.75 -23.56 -14.21
C LEU A 283 9.59 -22.04 -14.28
N SER A 284 10.55 -21.34 -14.90
CA SER A 284 10.50 -19.88 -15.06
C SER A 284 9.28 -19.42 -15.85
N GLN A 285 8.85 -20.18 -16.86
CA GLN A 285 7.64 -19.84 -17.62
C GLN A 285 6.38 -20.04 -16.78
N ALA A 286 6.29 -21.11 -15.99
CA ALA A 286 5.15 -21.34 -15.10
C ALA A 286 5.05 -20.24 -14.04
N VAL A 287 6.17 -19.88 -13.40
CA VAL A 287 6.24 -18.77 -12.44
C VAL A 287 5.92 -17.44 -13.12
N GLY A 288 6.50 -17.16 -14.29
CA GLY A 288 6.30 -15.92 -15.02
C GLY A 288 4.84 -15.69 -15.43
N ASN A 289 4.13 -16.74 -15.86
CA ASN A 289 2.70 -16.64 -16.19
C ASN A 289 1.86 -16.23 -14.99
N VAL A 290 2.17 -16.77 -13.81
CA VAL A 290 1.45 -16.48 -12.57
C VAL A 290 1.77 -15.06 -12.06
N LEU A 291 3.03 -14.64 -12.13
CA LEU A 291 3.43 -13.27 -11.79
C LEU A 291 2.86 -12.23 -12.74
N ALA A 292 2.77 -12.53 -14.03
CA ALA A 292 2.16 -11.66 -15.02
C ALA A 292 0.65 -11.51 -14.80
N ALA A 293 -0.04 -12.59 -14.42
CA ALA A 293 -1.46 -12.56 -14.07
C ALA A 293 -1.72 -11.74 -12.79
N ASP A 294 -0.84 -11.87 -11.79
CA ASP A 294 -0.90 -11.09 -10.55
C ASP A 294 -0.60 -9.60 -10.78
N GLY A 295 0.39 -9.30 -11.62
CA GLY A 295 0.75 -7.95 -12.02
C GLY A 295 1.61 -7.17 -11.02
N ARG A 296 1.83 -7.67 -9.80
CA ARG A 296 2.71 -7.02 -8.80
C ARG A 296 4.15 -7.53 -8.84
N GLY A 297 4.42 -8.58 -9.62
CA GLY A 297 5.74 -9.21 -9.70
C GLY A 297 6.25 -9.77 -8.36
N THR A 298 5.39 -9.96 -7.37
CA THR A 298 5.74 -10.49 -6.05
C THR A 298 5.40 -11.99 -5.97
N ALA A 299 6.27 -12.79 -5.37
CA ALA A 299 5.97 -14.19 -5.06
C ALA A 299 6.23 -14.50 -3.58
N LEU A 300 5.37 -15.29 -2.95
CA LEU A 300 5.68 -15.89 -1.65
C LEU A 300 6.39 -17.23 -1.86
N LEU A 301 7.62 -17.35 -1.38
CA LEU A 301 8.35 -18.62 -1.35
C LEU A 301 8.12 -19.33 -0.01
N VAL A 302 7.54 -20.53 -0.09
CA VAL A 302 7.33 -21.46 1.03
C VAL A 302 8.23 -22.66 0.82
N ALA A 303 9.03 -23.01 1.82
CA ALA A 303 9.97 -24.11 1.73
C ALA A 303 10.30 -24.64 3.14
N ASP A 304 10.66 -25.92 3.24
CA ASP A 304 11.12 -26.49 4.51
C ASP A 304 12.46 -25.85 4.93
N PRO A 305 12.70 -25.51 6.21
CA PRO A 305 14.00 -25.02 6.69
C PRO A 305 15.20 -25.86 6.25
N MET A 306 15.00 -27.17 6.12
CA MET A 306 15.98 -28.18 5.68
C MET A 306 16.02 -28.38 4.17
N THR A 307 15.39 -27.50 3.38
CA THR A 307 15.43 -27.54 1.92
C THR A 307 16.89 -27.56 1.44
N PRO A 308 17.30 -28.56 0.63
CA PRO A 308 18.67 -28.64 0.13
C PRO A 308 19.07 -27.39 -0.65
N ALA A 309 20.32 -26.94 -0.48
CA ALA A 309 20.84 -25.74 -1.14
C ALA A 309 20.69 -25.78 -2.69
N PRO A 310 20.93 -26.89 -3.40
CA PRO A 310 20.71 -26.95 -4.85
C PRO A 310 19.23 -26.73 -5.23
N THR A 311 18.30 -27.25 -4.43
CA THR A 311 16.86 -27.11 -4.62
C THR A 311 16.43 -25.66 -4.44
N LEU A 312 16.87 -25.01 -3.36
CA LEU A 312 16.60 -23.59 -3.10
C LEU A 312 17.18 -22.71 -4.21
N ARG A 313 18.42 -22.98 -4.64
CA ARG A 313 19.09 -22.25 -5.72
C ARG A 313 18.31 -22.33 -7.02
N THR A 314 17.81 -23.52 -7.37
CA THR A 314 17.00 -23.74 -8.59
C THR A 314 15.71 -22.93 -8.53
N ALA A 315 15.00 -22.94 -7.39
CA ALA A 315 13.80 -22.14 -7.18
C ALA A 315 14.05 -20.63 -7.29
N LEU A 316 15.09 -20.12 -6.63
CA LEU A 316 15.49 -18.70 -6.69
C LEU A 316 15.90 -18.28 -8.11
N ARG A 317 16.63 -19.13 -8.84
CA ARG A 317 16.96 -18.88 -10.25
C ARG A 317 15.72 -18.87 -11.13
N ALA A 318 14.78 -19.77 -10.91
CA ALA A 318 13.53 -19.81 -11.65
C ALA A 318 12.74 -18.50 -11.49
N LEU A 319 12.65 -17.99 -10.25
CA LEU A 319 12.08 -16.69 -9.87
C LEU A 319 12.78 -15.51 -10.55
N SER A 320 14.12 -15.45 -10.49
CA SER A 320 14.88 -14.39 -11.12
C SER A 320 14.72 -14.35 -12.64
N ARG A 321 14.71 -15.52 -13.29
CA ARG A 321 14.46 -15.66 -14.74
C ARG A 321 13.03 -15.32 -15.13
N ALA A 322 12.07 -15.62 -14.26
CA ALA A 322 10.67 -15.20 -14.40
C ALA A 322 10.46 -13.69 -14.20
N GLN A 323 11.53 -12.94 -13.91
CA GLN A 323 11.50 -11.49 -13.66
C GLN A 323 10.63 -11.14 -12.44
N ALA A 324 10.62 -12.00 -11.41
CA ALA A 324 10.08 -11.60 -10.11
C ALA A 324 10.78 -10.32 -9.65
N GLU A 325 10.01 -9.34 -9.17
CA GLU A 325 10.51 -8.09 -8.64
C GLU A 325 10.77 -8.21 -7.14
N ARG A 326 9.94 -8.99 -6.44
CA ARG A 326 10.02 -9.21 -5.00
C ARG A 326 9.74 -10.67 -4.66
N ILE A 327 10.56 -11.23 -3.79
CA ILE A 327 10.35 -12.55 -3.19
C ILE A 327 10.07 -12.33 -1.72
N GLU A 328 9.01 -12.91 -1.22
CA GLU A 328 8.67 -12.88 0.19
C GLU A 328 8.88 -14.28 0.77
N LEU A 329 9.78 -14.41 1.73
CA LEU A 329 10.04 -15.71 2.36
C LEU A 329 9.08 -15.91 3.52
N ALA A 330 8.34 -17.01 3.51
CA ALA A 330 7.51 -17.41 4.63
C ALA A 330 8.38 -17.91 5.79
N VAL A 331 8.37 -17.22 6.93
CA VAL A 331 9.19 -17.57 8.10
C VAL A 331 8.36 -17.56 9.39
N ARG A 332 8.74 -18.40 10.36
CA ARG A 332 8.21 -18.35 11.73
C ARG A 332 8.85 -17.19 12.48
N GLU A 333 8.06 -16.27 13.06
CA GLU A 333 8.60 -15.17 13.89
C GLU A 333 9.07 -15.71 15.25
N PRO A 334 10.37 -15.70 15.58
CA PRO A 334 10.88 -16.28 16.82
C PRO A 334 10.80 -15.33 18.02
N ARG A 335 10.44 -14.05 17.81
CA ARG A 335 10.53 -12.98 18.83
C ARG A 335 9.18 -12.57 19.43
N LEU A 336 8.10 -13.21 19.04
CA LEU A 336 6.81 -13.08 19.72
C LEU A 336 6.75 -14.05 20.89
N ASP A 337 6.04 -13.65 21.95
CA ASP A 337 5.78 -14.52 23.10
C ASP A 337 5.22 -15.87 22.61
N PRO A 338 5.67 -17.03 23.12
CA PRO A 338 5.07 -18.33 22.82
C PRO A 338 3.54 -18.37 23.02
N GLU A 339 2.99 -17.54 23.91
CA GLU A 339 1.55 -17.37 24.13
C GLU A 339 0.87 -16.39 23.16
N ALA A 340 1.63 -15.58 22.41
CA ALA A 340 1.12 -14.62 21.41
C ALA A 340 0.69 -15.28 20.08
N GLY A 341 0.81 -16.61 19.97
CA GLY A 341 0.54 -17.35 18.73
C GLY A 341 1.68 -17.28 17.72
N THR A 342 1.61 -18.13 16.70
CA THR A 342 2.70 -18.44 15.78
C THR A 342 2.60 -17.72 14.43
N VAL A 343 3.45 -16.72 14.19
CA VAL A 343 3.31 -15.84 13.03
C VAL A 343 4.14 -16.32 11.84
N VAL A 344 3.52 -16.36 10.64
CA VAL A 344 4.21 -16.41 9.35
C VAL A 344 4.51 -14.98 8.90
N MET A 345 5.76 -14.52 9.00
CA MET A 345 6.19 -13.24 8.41
C MET A 345 6.62 -13.48 6.96
N ALA A 346 6.31 -12.52 6.09
CA ALA A 346 6.95 -12.37 4.77
C ALA A 346 8.21 -11.51 4.95
N LEU A 347 9.40 -12.10 4.82
CA LEU A 347 10.65 -11.33 4.74
C LEU A 347 10.89 -10.93 3.28
N PRO A 348 10.77 -9.64 2.90
CA PRO A 348 10.87 -9.23 1.52
C PRO A 348 12.32 -9.25 1.03
N LEU A 349 12.50 -9.65 -0.22
CA LEU A 349 13.77 -9.68 -0.92
C LEU A 349 13.55 -9.11 -2.32
N PHE A 350 14.09 -7.93 -2.58
CA PHE A 350 13.95 -7.27 -3.88
C PHE A 350 14.95 -7.86 -4.87
N VAL A 351 14.48 -8.30 -6.04
CA VAL A 351 15.33 -8.96 -7.03
C VAL A 351 15.94 -7.90 -7.94
N THR A 352 17.27 -7.77 -7.87
CA THR A 352 18.06 -6.80 -8.65
C THR A 352 19.10 -7.48 -9.52
N ARG A 353 19.57 -6.76 -10.54
CA ARG A 353 20.66 -7.17 -11.45
C ARG A 353 21.64 -6.01 -11.60
N SER A 354 22.94 -6.29 -11.55
CA SER A 354 23.99 -5.27 -11.64
C SER A 354 23.98 -4.46 -12.95
N GLY A 355 23.61 -5.10 -14.05
CA GLY A 355 23.42 -4.46 -15.36
C GLY A 355 22.00 -3.95 -15.61
N GLY A 356 21.12 -3.96 -14.60
CA GLY A 356 19.74 -3.53 -14.72
C GLY A 356 19.60 -2.03 -14.95
N GLN A 357 18.62 -1.63 -15.74
CA GLN A 357 18.34 -0.21 -16.02
C GLN A 357 17.23 0.38 -15.13
N ARG A 358 16.56 -0.44 -14.31
CA ARG A 358 15.48 0.04 -13.44
C ARG A 358 16.06 0.94 -12.36
N MET A 359 15.27 1.90 -11.90
CA MET A 359 15.70 2.82 -10.84
C MET A 359 16.12 2.08 -9.57
N GLY A 360 15.39 1.01 -9.20
CA GLY A 360 15.75 0.13 -8.10
C GLY A 360 17.09 -0.60 -8.33
N ASP A 361 17.37 -1.07 -9.55
CA ASP A 361 18.63 -1.76 -9.86
C ASP A 361 19.84 -0.82 -9.63
N ARG A 362 19.71 0.45 -10.04
CA ARG A 362 20.75 1.48 -9.82
C ARG A 362 20.94 1.81 -8.34
N ALA A 363 19.83 1.97 -7.60
CA ALA A 363 19.89 2.24 -6.17
C ALA A 363 20.64 1.12 -5.40
N TRP A 364 20.43 -0.15 -5.78
CA TRP A 364 21.15 -1.27 -5.18
C TRP A 364 22.63 -1.34 -5.59
N ALA A 365 22.98 -0.92 -6.80
CA ALA A 365 24.37 -0.88 -7.26
C ALA A 365 25.22 0.16 -6.49
N GLU A 366 24.57 1.21 -5.98
CA GLU A 366 25.19 2.27 -5.17
C GLU A 366 25.18 1.96 -3.67
N ALA A 367 24.54 0.87 -3.24
CA ALA A 367 24.44 0.49 -1.83
C ALA A 367 25.82 0.31 -1.20
N ARG A 368 26.05 0.98 -0.07
CA ARG A 368 27.35 0.97 0.60
C ARG A 368 27.53 -0.25 1.50
N VAL A 369 26.43 -0.84 1.93
CA VAL A 369 26.41 -2.05 2.75
C VAL A 369 26.04 -3.24 1.88
N HIS A 370 26.94 -4.22 1.84
CA HIS A 370 26.75 -5.46 1.10
C HIS A 370 26.92 -6.67 2.02
N VAL A 371 26.14 -7.71 1.77
CA VAL A 371 26.26 -9.01 2.41
C VAL A 371 26.43 -10.07 1.34
N HIS A 372 27.44 -10.92 1.51
CA HIS A 372 27.56 -12.18 0.80
C HIS A 372 27.23 -13.32 1.75
N LEU A 373 26.21 -14.12 1.43
CA LEU A 373 25.87 -15.32 2.18
C LEU A 373 26.34 -16.54 1.40
N ASP A 374 27.22 -17.35 2.00
CA ASP A 374 27.70 -18.61 1.42
C ASP A 374 27.57 -19.75 2.45
N GLY A 375 28.01 -20.96 2.08
CA GLY A 375 27.96 -22.13 2.97
C GLY A 375 28.81 -22.00 4.26
N ARG A 376 29.71 -21.01 4.35
CA ARG A 376 30.50 -20.70 5.55
C ARG A 376 29.87 -19.59 6.40
N GLY A 377 28.69 -19.10 6.01
CA GLY A 377 27.97 -18.04 6.72
C GLY A 377 28.10 -16.67 6.06
N PRO A 378 27.47 -15.63 6.64
CA PRO A 378 27.44 -14.30 6.06
C PRO A 378 28.81 -13.61 6.18
N ARG A 379 29.17 -12.84 5.16
CA ARG A 379 30.31 -11.93 5.14
C ARG A 379 29.77 -10.55 4.80
N LEU A 380 30.08 -9.56 5.64
CA LEU A 380 29.63 -8.18 5.46
C LEU A 380 30.73 -7.35 4.80
N ALA A 381 30.36 -6.50 3.86
CA ALA A 381 31.20 -5.48 3.28
C ALA A 381 30.58 -4.09 3.48
N VAL A 382 31.45 -3.10 3.66
CA VAL A 382 31.10 -1.69 3.73
C VAL A 382 32.00 -0.91 2.78
N ASP A 383 31.44 0.01 2.00
CA ASP A 383 32.15 0.77 0.97
C ASP A 383 32.99 -0.11 0.03
N GLY A 384 32.41 -1.27 -0.36
CA GLY A 384 33.06 -2.25 -1.24
C GLY A 384 34.21 -3.02 -0.60
N LYS A 385 34.39 -2.97 0.73
CA LYS A 385 35.46 -3.66 1.45
C LYS A 385 34.93 -4.59 2.52
N TRP A 386 35.45 -5.81 2.55
CA TRP A 386 35.05 -6.84 3.50
C TRP A 386 35.49 -6.54 4.93
N LEU A 387 34.60 -6.82 5.87
CA LEU A 387 34.93 -7.00 7.29
C LEU A 387 35.68 -8.32 7.47
N ARG A 388 36.64 -8.34 8.40
CA ARG A 388 37.42 -9.54 8.72
C ARG A 388 36.60 -10.60 9.46
N GLU A 389 35.77 -10.16 10.41
CA GLU A 389 34.95 -11.07 11.20
C GLU A 389 33.79 -11.60 10.35
N ARG A 390 33.70 -12.94 10.25
CA ARG A 390 32.47 -13.63 9.86
C ARG A 390 31.74 -14.03 11.15
N PRO A 391 30.49 -13.61 11.35
CA PRO A 391 29.77 -13.94 12.56
C PRO A 391 29.44 -15.42 12.58
N GLU A 392 29.79 -16.09 13.68
CA GLU A 392 29.67 -17.54 13.85
C GLU A 392 28.24 -17.97 14.22
N ASP A 393 27.43 -17.05 14.74
CA ASP A 393 26.07 -17.30 15.20
C ASP A 393 25.15 -16.08 14.96
N ALA A 394 23.85 -16.29 15.17
CA ALA A 394 22.82 -15.26 14.96
C ALA A 394 22.98 -14.04 15.90
N THR A 395 23.51 -14.23 17.11
CA THR A 395 23.70 -13.14 18.08
C THR A 395 24.82 -12.21 17.62
N ARG A 396 25.96 -12.77 17.20
CA ARG A 396 27.06 -12.00 16.62
C ARG A 396 26.69 -11.36 15.31
N LEU A 397 25.94 -12.06 14.45
CA LEU A 397 25.44 -11.49 13.20
C LEU A 397 24.60 -10.25 13.47
N ARG A 398 23.65 -10.33 14.42
CA ARG A 398 22.83 -9.20 14.82
C ARG A 398 23.67 -8.05 15.35
N ALA A 399 24.59 -8.30 16.27
CA ALA A 399 25.46 -7.28 16.83
C ALA A 399 26.31 -6.58 15.74
N GLN A 400 26.82 -7.34 14.78
CA GLN A 400 27.61 -6.81 13.67
C GLN A 400 26.74 -5.99 12.70
N VAL A 401 25.54 -6.48 12.35
CA VAL A 401 24.57 -5.74 11.53
C VAL A 401 24.15 -4.43 12.20
N GLU A 402 23.86 -4.44 13.49
CA GLU A 402 23.51 -3.24 14.25
C GLU A 402 24.68 -2.24 14.31
N ALA A 403 25.92 -2.74 14.44
CA ALA A 403 27.11 -1.89 14.39
C ALA A 403 27.28 -1.22 13.02
N VAL A 404 27.04 -1.96 11.93
CA VAL A 404 27.07 -1.41 10.57
C VAL A 404 25.93 -0.41 10.36
N ALA A 405 24.69 -0.74 10.73
CA ALA A 405 23.55 0.16 10.59
C ALA A 405 23.77 1.50 11.33
N ARG A 406 24.33 1.46 12.55
CA ARG A 406 24.71 2.68 13.28
C ARG A 406 25.77 3.50 12.54
N ALA A 407 26.79 2.85 11.97
CA ALA A 407 27.85 3.54 11.23
C ALA A 407 27.42 4.06 9.84
N PHE A 408 26.29 3.59 9.32
CA PHE A 408 25.73 3.94 8.02
C PHE A 408 24.25 4.34 8.15
N PRO A 409 23.92 5.38 8.94
CA PRO A 409 22.53 5.69 9.32
C PRO A 409 21.65 6.16 8.15
N ARG A 410 22.25 6.51 7.00
CA ARG A 410 21.54 6.91 5.78
C ARG A 410 21.24 5.73 4.86
N GLU A 411 21.95 4.62 5.03
CA GLU A 411 21.73 3.44 4.20
C GLU A 411 20.41 2.80 4.63
N ARG A 412 19.39 2.95 3.79
CA ARG A 412 18.07 2.36 4.02
C ARG A 412 17.99 0.90 3.60
N GLY A 413 18.96 0.43 2.82
CA GLY A 413 18.95 -0.93 2.31
C GLY A 413 20.31 -1.61 2.31
N VAL A 414 20.28 -2.94 2.20
CA VAL A 414 21.46 -3.79 2.08
C VAL A 414 21.43 -4.55 0.76
N ALA A 415 22.54 -4.52 0.05
CA ALA A 415 22.75 -5.40 -1.08
C ALA A 415 23.09 -6.82 -0.61
N LEU A 416 22.45 -7.84 -1.19
CA LEU A 416 22.68 -9.25 -0.88
C LEU A 416 23.16 -9.99 -2.12
N SER A 417 24.14 -10.86 -1.95
CA SER A 417 24.50 -11.89 -2.94
C SER A 417 24.53 -13.25 -2.25
N LEU A 418 24.20 -14.30 -3.01
CA LEU A 418 24.08 -15.66 -2.49
C LEU A 418 25.09 -16.57 -3.20
N GLY A 419 25.85 -17.34 -2.42
CA GLY A 419 26.69 -18.42 -2.88
C GLY A 419 25.89 -19.67 -3.29
N PRO A 420 26.53 -20.68 -3.89
CA PRO A 420 25.84 -21.86 -4.42
C PRO A 420 25.31 -22.82 -3.35
N ASP A 421 25.83 -22.73 -2.12
CA ASP A 421 25.60 -23.68 -1.02
C ASP A 421 24.72 -23.11 0.11
N VAL A 422 24.01 -22.02 -0.16
CA VAL A 422 23.14 -21.36 0.84
C VAL A 422 21.92 -22.22 1.14
N GLN A 423 21.67 -22.44 2.43
CA GLN A 423 20.45 -23.07 2.92
C GLN A 423 19.37 -22.03 3.24
N LEU A 424 18.10 -22.45 3.20
CA LEU A 424 16.97 -21.56 3.49
C LEU A 424 17.08 -20.97 4.89
N GLN A 425 17.40 -21.80 5.88
CA GLN A 425 17.57 -21.36 7.27
C GLN A 425 18.61 -20.24 7.41
N GLN A 426 19.75 -20.35 6.72
CA GLN A 426 20.80 -19.32 6.74
C GLN A 426 20.32 -18.00 6.12
N LEU A 427 19.58 -18.08 5.01
CA LEU A 427 18.99 -16.91 4.37
C LEU A 427 17.96 -16.23 5.28
N VAL A 428 17.10 -17.02 5.93
CA VAL A 428 16.10 -16.54 6.88
C VAL A 428 16.77 -15.86 8.08
N GLU A 429 17.75 -16.49 8.71
CA GLU A 429 18.48 -15.93 9.84
C GLU A 429 19.14 -14.59 9.49
N LEU A 430 19.74 -14.51 8.29
CA LEU A 430 20.31 -13.27 7.79
C LEU A 430 19.25 -12.19 7.61
N LEU A 431 18.14 -12.49 6.94
CA LEU A 431 17.07 -11.53 6.68
C LEU A 431 16.41 -11.05 7.98
N VAL A 432 16.23 -11.93 8.98
CA VAL A 432 15.76 -11.55 10.32
C VAL A 432 16.75 -10.60 10.99
N ALA A 433 18.06 -10.79 10.80
CA ALA A 433 19.07 -9.90 11.37
C ALA A 433 19.07 -8.51 10.70
N VAL A 434 18.89 -8.42 9.38
CA VAL A 434 18.98 -7.14 8.65
C VAL A 434 17.68 -6.33 8.59
N GLN A 435 16.52 -6.98 8.51
CA GLN A 435 15.22 -6.31 8.31
C GLN A 435 14.12 -6.77 9.26
N GLY A 436 14.41 -7.71 10.18
CA GLY A 436 13.46 -8.21 11.16
C GLY A 436 13.39 -7.38 12.45
N GLY A 437 12.29 -7.53 13.21
CA GLY A 437 12.07 -6.87 14.49
C GLY A 437 11.46 -5.45 14.40
N PRO A 438 11.17 -4.81 15.55
CA PRO A 438 10.46 -3.52 15.60
C PRO A 438 11.30 -2.34 15.09
N GLU A 439 12.61 -2.34 15.34
CA GLU A 439 13.50 -1.22 14.98
C GLU A 439 14.17 -1.37 13.61
N ARG A 440 13.98 -2.50 12.91
CA ARG A 440 14.53 -2.89 11.59
C ARG A 440 15.83 -2.16 11.19
N PRO A 441 17.02 -2.77 11.35
CA PRO A 441 18.30 -2.12 11.04
C PRO A 441 18.36 -1.51 9.62
N PHE A 442 17.74 -2.20 8.66
CA PHE A 442 17.55 -1.72 7.30
C PHE A 442 16.10 -1.90 6.87
N ALA A 443 15.61 -1.01 6.01
CA ALA A 443 14.24 -1.02 5.51
C ALA A 443 14.02 -2.02 4.37
N ALA A 444 15.08 -2.38 3.63
CA ALA A 444 14.97 -3.26 2.46
C ALA A 444 16.27 -4.06 2.19
N VAL A 445 16.12 -5.21 1.53
CA VAL A 445 17.25 -6.03 1.06
C VAL A 445 17.13 -6.30 -0.43
N GLY A 446 18.16 -5.92 -1.20
CA GLY A 446 18.24 -6.13 -2.64
C GLY A 446 19.14 -7.30 -3.00
N TRP A 447 18.59 -8.40 -3.50
CA TRP A 447 19.36 -9.55 -3.96
C TRP A 447 19.84 -9.41 -5.40
N PHE A 448 21.17 -9.34 -5.56
CA PHE A 448 21.85 -9.45 -6.85
C PHE A 448 21.79 -10.90 -7.36
N ALA A 449 20.81 -11.16 -8.21
CA ALA A 449 20.56 -12.51 -8.73
C ALA A 449 21.64 -13.01 -9.71
N ASP A 450 22.46 -12.10 -10.25
CA ASP A 450 23.66 -12.40 -11.03
C ASP A 450 24.88 -12.74 -10.15
N GLY A 451 24.74 -12.66 -8.82
CA GLY A 451 25.79 -12.96 -7.86
C GLY A 451 26.80 -11.83 -7.68
N THR A 452 26.50 -10.60 -8.12
CA THR A 452 27.42 -9.46 -7.99
C THR A 452 27.73 -9.16 -6.52
N HIS A 453 29.02 -9.08 -6.21
CA HIS A 453 29.54 -8.75 -4.89
C HIS A 453 30.90 -8.04 -4.99
N PRO A 454 31.36 -7.35 -3.92
CA PRO A 454 32.70 -6.78 -3.87
C PRO A 454 33.79 -7.83 -4.15
N PRO A 455 34.95 -7.45 -4.74
CA PRO A 455 36.05 -8.37 -5.00
C PRO A 455 36.49 -9.11 -3.72
N ASP A 456 36.79 -10.40 -3.80
CA ASP A 456 37.10 -11.24 -2.63
C ASP A 456 38.28 -10.73 -1.79
N ASP A 457 39.25 -10.09 -2.45
CA ASP A 457 40.49 -9.52 -1.92
C ASP A 457 40.34 -8.05 -1.46
N ALA A 458 39.15 -7.45 -1.58
CA ALA A 458 38.88 -6.09 -1.13
C ALA A 458 38.83 -6.00 0.41
N GLU A 459 39.99 -5.98 1.06
CA GLU A 459 40.09 -5.86 2.50
C GLU A 459 39.96 -4.41 3.03
N GLY A 460 39.68 -4.28 4.32
CA GLY A 460 39.78 -3.01 5.05
C GLY A 460 38.45 -2.42 5.51
N GLY A 461 37.34 -3.17 5.45
CA GLY A 461 36.05 -2.73 5.95
C GLY A 461 36.07 -2.42 7.44
N ASP A 462 36.83 -3.16 8.26
CA ASP A 462 36.93 -2.90 9.71
C ASP A 462 37.51 -1.51 10.00
N ALA A 463 38.47 -1.06 9.18
CA ALA A 463 39.07 0.26 9.33
C ALA A 463 38.06 1.36 8.98
N VAL A 464 37.18 1.13 8.00
CA VAL A 464 36.07 2.03 7.68
C VAL A 464 35.08 2.08 8.84
N LEU A 465 34.64 0.91 9.32
CA LEU A 465 33.69 0.81 10.43
C LEU A 465 34.23 1.50 11.69
N ALA A 466 35.51 1.30 12.03
CA ALA A 466 36.15 1.90 13.19
C ALA A 466 36.26 3.43 13.15
N ARG A 467 36.31 4.03 11.94
CA ARG A 467 36.33 5.49 11.77
C ARG A 467 34.93 6.11 11.68
N ARG A 468 33.91 5.34 11.29
CA ARG A 468 32.53 5.83 11.22
C ARG A 468 31.79 5.68 12.55
N THR A 469 32.02 4.58 13.27
CA THR A 469 31.32 4.26 14.53
C THR A 469 31.39 5.36 15.60
N PRO A 470 32.54 6.02 15.87
CA PRO A 470 32.60 7.07 16.90
C PRO A 470 31.67 8.26 16.63
N LEU A 471 31.35 8.51 15.35
CA LEU A 471 30.54 9.62 14.86
C LEU A 471 29.06 9.27 14.75
N ALA A 472 28.69 8.00 14.94
CA ALA A 472 27.32 7.51 14.97
C ALA A 472 26.64 7.86 16.31
N TRP A 473 26.42 9.15 16.55
CA TRP A 473 25.79 9.63 17.77
C TRP A 473 24.31 9.22 17.79
N GLY A 474 23.91 8.42 18.78
CA GLY A 474 22.53 7.94 18.88
C GLY A 474 21.52 9.07 19.06
N ARG A 475 21.85 10.07 19.89
CA ARG A 475 21.09 11.32 20.02
C ARG A 475 22.03 12.51 19.92
N VAL A 476 21.64 13.48 19.10
CA VAL A 476 22.38 14.72 18.90
C VAL A 476 21.65 15.86 19.59
N GLU A 477 22.41 16.68 20.32
CA GLU A 477 21.94 17.98 20.81
C GLU A 477 22.48 19.05 19.87
N ALA A 478 21.58 19.89 19.35
CA ALA A 478 21.92 20.98 18.45
C ALA A 478 21.77 22.34 19.15
N GLU A 479 22.83 23.14 19.13
CA GLU A 479 22.82 24.54 19.58
C GLU A 479 22.89 25.46 18.35
N LEU A 480 21.85 26.28 18.14
CA LEU A 480 21.75 27.16 16.98
C LEU A 480 22.25 28.57 17.31
N ALA A 481 23.33 29.00 16.65
CA ALA A 481 23.75 30.39 16.60
C ALA A 481 23.17 31.05 15.35
N GLN A 482 22.18 31.92 15.57
CA GLN A 482 21.42 32.60 14.52
C GLN A 482 21.23 34.09 14.88
N PRO A 483 21.10 35.00 13.90
CA PRO A 483 21.02 36.44 14.16
C PRO A 483 19.76 36.85 14.95
N TYR A 484 18.68 36.09 14.79
CA TYR A 484 17.42 36.26 15.50
C TYR A 484 16.62 34.94 15.50
N PRO A 485 15.71 34.70 16.44
CA PRO A 485 14.78 33.57 16.39
C PRO A 485 13.86 33.64 15.17
N LEU A 486 13.64 32.51 14.50
CA LEU A 486 12.72 32.44 13.36
C LEU A 486 11.27 32.43 13.83
N LYS A 487 10.38 33.08 13.07
CA LYS A 487 8.94 33.12 13.32
C LYS A 487 8.22 31.85 12.81
N GLY A 488 7.02 31.63 13.35
CA GLY A 488 6.12 30.56 12.93
C GLY A 488 6.72 29.17 13.12
N GLN A 489 6.49 28.29 12.15
CA GLN A 489 7.02 26.92 12.15
C GLN A 489 8.47 26.82 11.66
N ASP A 490 9.09 27.92 11.22
CA ASP A 490 10.44 27.87 10.65
C ASP A 490 11.51 27.55 11.71
N GLN A 491 11.31 27.98 12.97
CA GLN A 491 12.24 27.68 14.08
C GLN A 491 12.24 26.18 14.41
N GLU A 492 11.05 25.59 14.63
CA GLU A 492 10.90 24.16 14.94
C GLU A 492 11.46 23.27 13.82
N ARG A 493 11.20 23.64 12.55
CA ARG A 493 11.79 22.93 11.41
C ARG A 493 13.31 23.01 11.37
N LEU A 494 13.88 24.17 11.69
CA LEU A 494 15.33 24.35 11.72
C LEU A 494 15.98 23.56 12.86
N GLU A 495 15.36 23.55 14.05
CA GLU A 495 15.82 22.76 15.20
C GLU A 495 15.77 21.26 14.90
N GLY A 496 14.62 20.76 14.41
CA GLY A 496 14.48 19.36 14.00
C GLY A 496 15.44 18.97 12.89
N PHE A 497 15.68 19.87 11.91
CA PHE A 497 16.69 19.65 10.89
C PHE A 497 18.11 19.59 11.46
N ALA A 498 18.46 20.51 12.37
CA ALA A 498 19.79 20.54 12.97
C ALA A 498 20.10 19.31 13.82
N GLU A 499 19.12 18.79 14.56
CA GLU A 499 19.25 17.50 15.26
C GLU A 499 19.40 16.34 14.26
N HIS A 500 18.61 16.35 13.17
CA HIS A 500 18.68 15.35 12.10
C HIS A 500 20.03 15.31 11.40
N LEU A 501 20.77 16.43 11.30
CA LEU A 501 22.11 16.47 10.69
C LEU A 501 23.13 15.52 11.35
N GLY A 502 22.84 15.01 12.55
CA GLY A 502 23.58 13.91 13.17
C GLY A 502 23.82 12.71 12.25
N VAL A 503 22.88 12.39 11.36
CA VAL A 503 23.00 11.25 10.42
C VAL A 503 24.12 11.44 9.38
N CYS A 504 24.54 12.69 9.12
CA CYS A 504 25.62 12.99 8.17
C CYS A 504 27.01 12.90 8.79
N LEU A 505 27.13 12.89 10.12
CA LEU A 505 28.43 12.96 10.81
C LEU A 505 29.36 11.78 10.50
N PRO A 506 28.88 10.53 10.36
CA PRO A 506 29.74 9.40 9.97
C PRO A 506 30.49 9.59 8.64
N GLU A 507 30.03 10.47 7.75
CA GLU A 507 30.74 10.78 6.50
C GLU A 507 32.07 11.49 6.70
N LEU A 508 32.33 12.08 7.88
CA LEU A 508 33.62 12.70 8.19
C LEU A 508 34.78 11.69 8.25
N ASP A 509 34.47 10.40 8.45
CA ASP A 509 35.42 9.28 8.45
C ASP A 509 36.63 9.51 9.39
N LEU A 510 36.36 9.86 10.66
CA LEU A 510 37.38 10.23 11.65
C LEU A 510 37.69 9.10 12.64
N PRO A 511 38.96 8.83 12.97
CA PRO A 511 39.31 7.78 13.93
C PRO A 511 38.80 8.04 15.36
N ARG A 512 38.41 9.28 15.69
CA ARG A 512 37.81 9.67 16.96
C ARG A 512 36.80 10.78 16.72
N ALA A 513 35.67 10.73 17.44
CA ALA A 513 34.71 11.80 17.39
C ALA A 513 35.20 13.04 18.15
N PRO A 514 35.09 14.24 17.57
CA PRO A 514 35.30 15.48 18.30
C PRO A 514 34.17 15.69 19.32
N PRO A 515 34.38 16.50 20.38
CA PRO A 515 33.35 16.77 21.38
C PRO A 515 32.17 17.60 20.83
N ALA A 516 32.40 18.33 19.75
CA ALA A 516 31.39 19.11 19.05
C ALA A 516 31.77 19.27 17.58
N ILE A 517 30.77 19.44 16.70
CA ILE A 517 30.93 19.69 15.27
C ILE A 517 30.10 20.91 14.92
N ALA A 518 30.70 21.91 14.29
CA ALA A 518 29.98 23.12 13.86
C ALA A 518 29.66 23.01 12.36
N ILE A 519 28.41 23.29 12.01
CA ILE A 519 27.90 23.29 10.64
C ILE A 519 27.30 24.67 10.36
N THR A 520 27.90 25.40 9.45
CA THR A 520 27.38 26.68 8.95
C THR A 520 26.45 26.41 7.78
N LEU A 521 25.19 26.78 7.90
CA LEU A 521 24.14 26.65 6.90
C LEU A 521 23.82 28.02 6.32
N ARG A 522 23.87 28.13 4.98
CA ARG A 522 23.50 29.36 4.27
C ARG A 522 22.20 29.17 3.49
N PHE A 523 21.21 29.98 3.81
CA PHE A 523 19.91 30.01 3.17
C PHE A 523 19.77 31.23 2.26
N GLU A 524 19.19 31.03 1.09
CA GLU A 524 18.79 32.11 0.17
C GLU A 524 17.41 31.78 -0.40
N GLU A 525 16.51 32.76 -0.43
CA GLU A 525 15.10 32.58 -0.83
C GLU A 525 14.37 31.52 0.02
N GLY A 526 14.82 31.34 1.26
CA GLY A 526 14.30 30.36 2.21
C GLY A 526 14.73 28.91 1.93
N ARG A 527 15.65 28.65 1.01
CA ARG A 527 16.20 27.32 0.71
C ARG A 527 17.66 27.22 1.13
N LEU A 528 18.09 26.04 1.57
CA LEU A 528 19.50 25.77 1.83
C LEU A 528 20.28 25.84 0.51
N ARG A 529 21.33 26.66 0.46
CA ARG A 529 22.18 26.85 -0.73
C ARG A 529 23.55 26.23 -0.61
N SER A 530 24.12 26.27 0.59
CA SER A 530 25.44 25.68 0.84
C SER A 530 25.59 25.36 2.32
N SER A 531 26.47 24.41 2.61
CA SER A 531 26.90 24.08 3.97
C SER A 531 28.42 24.14 4.11
N GLU A 532 28.91 24.52 5.30
CA GLU A 532 30.33 24.45 5.65
C GLU A 532 30.50 23.72 6.98
N VAL A 533 31.33 22.68 6.99
CA VAL A 533 31.52 21.82 8.17
C VAL A 533 32.90 22.08 8.80
N SER A 534 32.90 22.31 10.10
CA SER A 534 34.11 22.47 10.92
C SER A 534 34.15 21.42 12.03
N ALA A 535 35.07 20.46 11.88
CA ALA A 535 35.22 19.28 12.75
C ALA A 535 36.65 19.14 13.31
N GLY A 536 37.13 20.17 14.01
CA GLY A 536 38.44 20.15 14.68
C GLY A 536 39.65 20.42 13.76
N LYS A 537 40.87 20.06 14.22
CA LYS A 537 42.12 20.36 13.50
C LYS A 537 42.36 19.38 12.34
N ARG A 538 41.91 19.77 11.13
CA ARG A 538 42.16 19.11 9.83
C ARG A 538 41.46 17.75 9.61
N PRO A 539 40.13 17.72 9.50
CA PRO A 539 39.43 16.55 8.96
C PRO A 539 39.85 16.24 7.50
N PRO A 540 39.72 14.99 7.03
CA PRO A 540 40.00 14.62 5.64
C PRO A 540 39.14 15.44 4.68
N LYS A 541 39.74 15.98 3.60
CA LYS A 541 39.01 16.78 2.60
C LYS A 541 37.85 16.01 1.96
N VAL A 542 38.05 14.71 1.71
CA VAL A 542 37.02 13.83 1.13
C VAL A 542 35.85 13.67 2.09
N GLY A 543 36.11 13.45 3.39
CA GLY A 543 35.06 13.33 4.40
C GLY A 543 34.28 14.63 4.59
N LEU A 544 34.96 15.78 4.60
CA LEU A 544 34.28 17.09 4.61
C LEU A 544 33.32 17.26 3.43
N ALA A 545 33.78 16.97 2.21
CA ALA A 545 32.96 17.10 1.01
C ALA A 545 31.76 16.12 1.04
N ALA A 546 31.96 14.88 1.52
CA ALA A 546 30.90 13.90 1.66
C ALA A 546 29.85 14.34 2.71
N THR A 547 30.28 14.88 3.85
CA THR A 547 29.37 15.42 4.87
C THR A 547 28.59 16.63 4.34
N GLN A 548 29.24 17.54 3.60
CA GLN A 548 28.56 18.69 3.00
C GLN A 548 27.51 18.26 1.96
N ALA A 549 27.87 17.33 1.06
CA ALA A 549 26.93 16.78 0.09
C ALA A 549 25.73 16.11 0.79
N CYS A 550 25.98 15.37 1.87
CA CYS A 550 24.93 14.79 2.70
C CYS A 550 23.98 15.86 3.27
N ILE A 551 24.53 16.91 3.89
CA ILE A 551 23.73 17.99 4.48
C ILE A 551 22.87 18.69 3.42
N GLU A 552 23.43 18.92 2.24
CA GLU A 552 22.72 19.58 1.13
C GLU A 552 21.61 18.69 0.56
N GLU A 553 21.80 17.38 0.52
CA GLU A 553 20.78 16.41 0.11
C GLU A 553 19.64 16.34 1.14
N GLU A 554 19.94 16.16 2.43
CA GLU A 554 18.94 16.14 3.51
C GLU A 554 18.19 17.48 3.59
N GLY A 555 18.88 18.59 3.32
CA GLY A 555 18.33 19.93 3.31
C GLY A 555 17.58 20.33 2.03
N TYR A 556 17.55 19.48 1.00
CA TYR A 556 16.97 19.82 -0.30
C TYR A 556 15.48 20.21 -0.20
N ALA A 557 14.72 19.49 0.62
CA ALA A 557 13.30 19.75 0.86
C ALA A 557 13.05 20.79 1.96
N LEU A 558 14.08 21.19 2.71
CA LEU A 558 13.95 22.17 3.78
C LEU A 558 13.66 23.55 3.19
N ARG A 559 12.54 24.14 3.61
CA ARG A 559 12.15 25.49 3.21
C ARG A 559 11.66 26.32 4.37
N LEU A 560 12.38 27.41 4.63
CA LEU A 560 11.95 28.50 5.51
C LEU A 560 10.90 29.31 4.75
N ARG A 561 9.65 29.28 5.23
CA ARG A 561 8.51 29.85 4.50
C ARG A 561 8.35 31.34 4.75
N GLU A 562 8.66 31.76 5.98
CA GLU A 562 8.46 33.13 6.46
C GLU A 562 9.73 33.98 6.28
N HIS A 563 10.90 33.36 6.13
CA HIS A 563 12.20 34.04 6.01
C HIS A 563 12.85 33.72 4.67
N ARG A 564 12.64 34.62 3.69
CA ARG A 564 13.20 34.48 2.33
C ARG A 564 14.48 35.28 2.11
N GLU A 565 14.85 36.15 3.04
CA GLU A 565 16.11 36.88 3.00
C GLU A 565 17.32 35.96 3.20
N GLY A 566 18.51 36.42 2.78
CA GLY A 566 19.75 35.67 2.95
C GLY A 566 20.08 35.50 4.43
N LEU A 567 20.19 34.26 4.89
CA LEU A 567 20.35 33.93 6.30
C LEU A 567 21.51 32.94 6.47
N THR A 568 22.38 33.19 7.45
CA THR A 568 23.46 32.27 7.83
C THR A 568 23.27 31.85 9.28
N ILE A 569 23.22 30.54 9.50
CA ILE A 569 23.02 29.91 10.81
C ILE A 569 24.18 28.97 11.06
N THR A 570 24.70 28.92 12.28
CA THR A 570 25.66 27.90 12.69
C THR A 570 25.01 26.94 13.67
N ALA A 571 24.88 25.68 13.31
CA ALA A 571 24.45 24.60 14.20
C ALA A 571 25.69 23.94 14.82
N THR A 572 25.80 23.97 16.15
CA THR A 572 26.82 23.22 16.88
C THR A 572 26.21 21.93 17.41
N LEU A 573 26.64 20.81 16.86
CA LEU A 573 26.17 19.48 17.22
C LEU A 573 27.06 18.86 18.30
N ARG A 574 26.45 18.26 19.32
CA ARG A 574 27.14 17.51 20.38
C ARG A 574 26.46 16.16 20.60
N PRO A 575 27.20 15.11 21.00
CA PRO A 575 26.57 13.88 21.46
C PRO A 575 25.81 14.18 22.75
N SER A 576 24.55 13.75 22.84
CA SER A 576 23.76 13.96 24.06
C SER A 576 24.41 13.23 25.24
N SER A 577 24.49 13.91 26.39
CA SER A 577 25.08 13.37 27.62
C SER A 577 24.11 12.51 28.45
N GLY A 578 22.89 12.28 27.95
CA GLY A 578 21.85 11.53 28.65
C GLY A 578 22.29 10.09 28.95
N ARG A 579 22.43 9.77 30.25
CA ARG A 579 22.50 8.38 30.72
C ARG A 579 21.26 7.64 30.22
N PHE A 580 21.47 6.57 29.47
CA PHE A 580 20.46 5.54 29.24
C PHE A 580 20.05 4.99 30.62
N THR A 581 18.82 5.24 31.04
CA THR A 581 18.13 4.34 31.96
C THR A 581 17.28 3.46 31.04
N PRO A 582 17.50 2.13 31.04
CA PRO A 582 16.77 1.21 30.17
C PRO A 582 15.27 1.22 30.43
#